data_AF-A0A4U8TF92-F1
#
_entry.id   AF-A0A4U8TF92-F1
#
_cell.length_a   1.000
_cell.length_b   1.000
_cell.length_c   1.000
_cell.angle_alpha   90.00
_cell.angle_beta   90.00
_cell.angle_gamma   90.00
#
_symmetry.space_group_name_H-M   'P 1'
#
loop_
_entity.id
_entity.type
_entity.pdbx_description
1 polymer ?
#
loop_
_entity_poly.entity_id
_entity_poly.type
_entity_poly.pdbx_seq_one_letter_code
_entity_poly.pdbx_strand_id
1 'polypeptide(L)'
;MLLQWNDKYSVKNYLIDEQHKKLFELANMADNMIGKQTDPAEIKKMLVALFDYMRTHFRDEEVYMESIQYPSLELHRERHKQIVFEMTNLVKNMKYDFKQQLVIIMEQWLLKHILQEDMEYAKYCEEMNEKRSIQKVAASYTNSQDDALLKQSEMVSGKKQEAKKGIMHVYSCLCGKTYNIKPDIHAKIQAGDGVKCQDCTTFIKYITDIEA
;
A
#
# COMPACT_ATOMS: atom_id res chain seq x y z
N MET A 1 -6.72 24.08 1.46
CA MET A 1 -6.26 23.75 2.83
C MET A 1 -5.02 22.87 2.73
N LEU A 2 -4.01 23.03 3.60
CA LEU A 2 -2.87 22.08 3.64
C LEU A 2 -3.27 20.81 4.40
N LEU A 3 -3.60 19.76 3.67
CA LEU A 3 -3.96 18.44 4.19
C LEU A 3 -2.69 17.64 4.46
N GLN A 4 -2.42 17.32 5.74
CA GLN A 4 -1.26 16.51 6.11
C GLN A 4 -1.66 15.05 6.29
N TRP A 5 -0.79 14.16 5.81
CA TRP A 5 -0.89 12.73 6.13
C TRP A 5 -0.84 12.53 7.65
N ASN A 6 -1.64 11.59 8.14
CA ASN A 6 -1.65 11.18 9.53
C ASN A 6 -1.75 9.66 9.58
N ASP A 7 -0.99 9.02 10.45
CA ASP A 7 -0.94 7.56 10.54
C ASP A 7 -2.28 6.91 10.92
N LYS A 8 -3.26 7.68 11.40
CA LYS A 8 -4.65 7.22 11.57
C LYS A 8 -5.36 6.88 10.25
N TYR A 9 -4.80 7.30 9.12
CA TYR A 9 -5.28 7.00 7.77
C TYR A 9 -4.53 5.81 7.14
N SER A 10 -3.61 5.20 7.90
CA SER A 10 -2.87 4.04 7.43
C SER A 10 -3.81 2.85 7.26
N VAL A 11 -3.72 2.19 6.11
CA VAL A 11 -4.44 0.94 5.83
C VAL A 11 -3.61 -0.30 6.18
N LYS A 12 -2.54 -0.09 6.96
CA LYS A 12 -1.57 -1.12 7.41
C LYS A 12 -0.89 -1.85 6.26
N ASN A 13 -0.87 -1.24 5.07
CA ASN A 13 -0.11 -1.69 3.92
C ASN A 13 0.84 -0.57 3.51
N TYR A 14 2.13 -0.76 3.76
CA TYR A 14 3.15 0.25 3.51
C TYR A 14 3.10 0.80 2.07
N LEU A 15 2.90 -0.05 1.07
CA LEU A 15 2.91 0.41 -0.33
C LEU A 15 1.70 1.26 -0.67
N ILE A 16 0.53 0.93 -0.11
CA ILE A 16 -0.68 1.73 -0.30
C ILE A 16 -0.59 3.03 0.51
N ASP A 17 -0.04 3.00 1.72
CA ASP A 17 0.18 4.20 2.53
C ASP A 17 1.13 5.18 1.83
N GLU A 18 2.20 4.71 1.18
CA GLU A 18 3.06 5.56 0.35
C GLU A 18 2.32 6.12 -0.87
N GLN A 19 1.40 5.35 -1.46
CA GLN A 19 0.53 5.86 -2.51
C GLN A 19 -0.39 6.97 -2.00
N HIS A 20 -1.03 6.78 -0.84
CA HIS A 20 -1.87 7.79 -0.20
C HIS A 20 -1.08 9.05 0.12
N LYS A 21 0.11 8.94 0.73
CA LYS A 21 0.97 10.11 1.01
C LYS A 21 1.25 10.90 -0.26
N LYS A 22 1.55 10.22 -1.37
CA LYS A 22 1.76 10.89 -2.65
C LYS A 22 0.49 11.58 -3.18
N LEU A 23 -0.68 10.96 -3.01
CA LEU A 23 -1.96 11.55 -3.38
C LEU A 23 -2.27 12.80 -2.53
N PHE A 24 -1.95 12.79 -1.24
CA PHE A 24 -2.05 13.96 -0.36
C PHE A 24 -1.10 15.09 -0.80
N GLU A 25 0.14 14.77 -1.17
CA GLU A 25 1.07 15.77 -1.74
C GLU A 25 0.50 16.41 -3.01
N LEU A 26 -0.02 15.59 -3.93
CA LEU A 26 -0.64 16.09 -5.16
C LEU A 26 -1.87 16.97 -4.86
N ALA A 27 -2.66 16.63 -3.83
CA ALA A 27 -3.81 17.41 -3.41
C ALA A 27 -3.39 18.80 -2.92
N ASN A 28 -2.34 18.84 -2.10
CA ASN A 28 -1.77 20.10 -1.62
C ASN A 28 -1.16 20.93 -2.75
N MET A 29 -0.51 20.30 -3.73
CA MET A 29 0.00 21.01 -4.91
C MET A 29 -1.13 21.64 -5.71
N ALA A 30 -2.23 20.92 -5.91
CA ALA A 30 -3.44 21.41 -6.57
C ALA A 30 -4.05 22.63 -5.85
N ASP A 31 -4.23 22.53 -4.53
CA ASP A 31 -4.77 23.62 -3.70
C ASP A 31 -3.88 24.88 -3.75
N ASN A 32 -2.55 24.70 -3.68
CA ASN A 32 -1.59 25.79 -3.75
C ASN A 32 -1.53 26.52 -5.10
N MET A 33 -2.12 25.95 -6.16
CA MET A 33 -2.26 26.62 -7.44
C MET A 33 -3.45 27.58 -7.47
N ILE A 34 -4.43 27.45 -6.58
CA ILE A 34 -5.57 28.38 -6.48
C ILE A 34 -5.05 29.81 -6.25
N GLY A 35 -5.61 30.78 -6.98
CA GLY A 35 -5.28 32.20 -6.82
C GLY A 35 -3.94 32.67 -7.42
N LYS A 36 -3.07 31.78 -7.90
CA LYS A 36 -1.87 32.14 -8.66
C LYS A 36 -2.18 32.33 -10.14
N GLN A 37 -1.31 32.96 -10.94
CA GLN A 37 -1.32 32.71 -12.39
C GLN A 37 -0.59 31.38 -12.65
N THR A 38 -1.20 30.50 -13.41
CA THR A 38 -0.63 29.20 -13.76
C THR A 38 -1.00 28.90 -15.20
N ASP A 39 -0.04 28.39 -15.97
CA ASP A 39 -0.26 28.04 -17.37
C ASP A 39 -1.27 26.88 -17.45
N PRO A 40 -2.37 27.02 -18.22
CA PRO A 40 -3.31 25.93 -18.48
C PRO A 40 -2.65 24.63 -18.96
N ALA A 41 -1.51 24.71 -19.68
CA ALA A 41 -0.78 23.54 -20.15
C ALA A 41 -0.12 22.75 -19.01
N GLU A 42 0.43 23.43 -17.99
CA GLU A 42 1.02 22.79 -16.81
C GLU A 42 -0.02 22.01 -16.02
N ILE A 43 -1.22 22.56 -15.93
CA ILE A 43 -2.31 21.96 -15.16
C ILE A 43 -2.88 20.75 -15.87
N LYS A 44 -2.97 20.81 -17.19
CA LYS A 44 -3.31 19.64 -18.00
C LYS A 44 -2.31 18.51 -17.79
N LYS A 45 -1.00 18.80 -17.77
CA LYS A 45 0.05 17.79 -17.51
C LYS A 45 -0.10 17.17 -16.12
N MET A 46 -0.34 18.00 -15.09
CA MET A 46 -0.54 17.51 -13.72
C MET A 46 -1.80 16.64 -13.60
N LEU A 47 -2.90 17.00 -14.28
CA LEU A 47 -4.11 16.18 -14.32
C LEU A 47 -3.87 14.81 -14.95
N VAL A 48 -3.12 14.75 -16.06
CA VAL A 48 -2.76 13.47 -16.70
C VAL A 48 -1.92 12.63 -15.75
N ALA A 49 -0.90 13.21 -15.13
CA ALA A 49 -0.04 12.51 -14.18
C ALA A 49 -0.83 12.00 -12.97
N LEU A 50 -1.75 12.81 -12.44
CA LEU A 50 -2.66 12.42 -11.36
C LEU A 50 -3.55 11.24 -11.79
N PHE A 51 -4.15 11.31 -12.98
CA PHE A 51 -5.00 10.26 -13.53
C PHE A 51 -4.27 8.93 -13.63
N ASP A 52 -3.08 8.93 -14.21
CA ASP A 52 -2.25 7.74 -14.33
C ASP A 52 -1.85 7.18 -12.96
N TYR A 53 -1.60 8.07 -11.99
CA TYR A 53 -1.24 7.68 -10.63
C TYR A 53 -2.43 7.05 -9.87
N MET A 54 -3.63 7.63 -9.92
CA MET A 54 -4.81 7.03 -9.27
C MET A 54 -5.19 5.69 -9.91
N ARG A 55 -5.10 5.56 -11.23
CA ARG A 55 -5.35 4.26 -11.89
C ARG A 55 -4.40 3.18 -11.38
N THR A 56 -3.13 3.55 -11.17
CA THR A 56 -2.13 2.64 -10.60
C THR A 56 -2.46 2.31 -9.16
N HIS A 57 -2.82 3.31 -8.36
CA HIS A 57 -3.21 3.15 -6.96
C HIS A 57 -4.45 2.25 -6.80
N PHE A 58 -5.56 2.54 -7.48
CA PHE A 58 -6.79 1.73 -7.45
C PHE A 58 -6.54 0.28 -7.84
N ARG A 59 -5.71 0.04 -8.87
CA ARG A 59 -5.32 -1.32 -9.25
C ARG A 59 -4.53 -2.02 -8.13
N ASP A 60 -3.54 -1.35 -7.57
CA ASP A 60 -2.67 -1.90 -6.54
C ASP A 60 -3.46 -2.20 -5.25
N GLU A 61 -4.45 -1.36 -4.93
CA GLU A 61 -5.40 -1.53 -3.85
C GLU A 61 -6.39 -2.68 -4.08
N GLU A 62 -6.96 -2.80 -5.27
CA GLU A 62 -7.82 -3.94 -5.64
C GLU A 62 -7.08 -5.27 -5.54
N VAL A 63 -5.80 -5.31 -5.95
CA VAL A 63 -4.93 -6.48 -5.78
C VAL A 63 -4.73 -6.80 -4.30
N TYR A 64 -4.56 -5.78 -3.46
CA TYR A 64 -4.45 -5.98 -2.03
C TYR A 64 -5.75 -6.52 -1.43
N MET A 65 -6.89 -5.87 -1.72
CA MET A 65 -8.22 -6.30 -1.28
C MET A 65 -8.55 -7.74 -1.70
N GLU A 66 -8.17 -8.13 -2.92
CA GLU A 66 -8.31 -9.51 -3.39
C GLU A 66 -7.42 -10.47 -2.57
N SER A 67 -6.18 -10.10 -2.27
CA SER A 67 -5.26 -10.92 -1.49
C SER A 67 -5.70 -11.18 -0.04
N ILE A 68 -6.47 -10.25 0.53
CA ILE A 68 -7.05 -10.39 1.87
C ILE A 68 -8.48 -10.96 1.84
N GLN A 69 -9.01 -11.28 0.65
CA GLN A 69 -10.38 -11.77 0.45
C GLN A 69 -11.44 -10.81 1.00
N TYR A 70 -11.24 -9.51 0.76
CA TYR A 70 -12.16 -8.47 1.22
C TYR A 70 -13.57 -8.67 0.62
N PRO A 71 -14.63 -8.85 1.44
CA PRO A 71 -15.96 -9.21 0.95
C PRO A 71 -16.61 -8.18 0.02
N SER A 72 -16.31 -6.90 0.21
CA SER A 72 -16.94 -5.79 -0.53
C SER A 72 -16.10 -5.30 -1.72
N LEU A 73 -15.12 -6.09 -2.19
CA LEU A 73 -14.23 -5.73 -3.30
C LEU A 73 -14.99 -5.25 -4.55
N GLU A 74 -16.05 -5.93 -4.95
CA GLU A 74 -16.81 -5.53 -6.16
C GLU A 74 -17.51 -4.18 -6.00
N LEU A 75 -17.97 -3.86 -4.79
CA LEU A 75 -18.56 -2.55 -4.50
C LEU A 75 -17.48 -1.46 -4.56
N HIS A 76 -16.30 -1.73 -4.00
CA HIS A 76 -15.15 -0.81 -4.01
C HIS A 76 -14.65 -0.56 -5.45
N ARG A 77 -14.58 -1.60 -6.28
CA ARG A 77 -14.29 -1.49 -7.73
C ARG A 77 -15.27 -0.58 -8.46
N GLU A 78 -16.56 -0.65 -8.12
CA GLU A 78 -17.55 0.23 -8.73
C GLU A 78 -17.37 1.69 -8.29
N ARG A 79 -16.97 1.92 -7.04
CA ARG A 79 -16.58 3.26 -6.56
C ARG A 79 -15.38 3.81 -7.32
N HIS A 80 -14.33 3.02 -7.54
CA HIS A 80 -13.19 3.42 -8.38
C HIS A 80 -13.62 3.84 -9.79
N LYS A 81 -14.48 3.03 -10.44
CA LYS A 81 -15.00 3.35 -11.77
C LYS A 81 -15.81 4.65 -11.77
N GLN A 82 -16.63 4.86 -10.74
CA GLN A 82 -17.44 6.07 -10.60
C GLN A 82 -16.53 7.32 -10.49
N ILE A 83 -15.52 7.28 -9.61
CA ILE A 83 -14.55 8.36 -9.44
C ILE A 83 -13.87 8.66 -10.78
N VAL A 84 -13.34 7.65 -11.46
CA VAL A 84 -12.69 7.79 -12.78
C VAL A 84 -13.63 8.41 -13.82
N PHE A 85 -14.89 8.00 -13.83
CA PHE A 85 -15.91 8.51 -14.76
C PHE A 85 -16.24 9.99 -14.50
N GLU A 86 -16.51 10.37 -13.25
CA GLU A 86 -16.82 11.74 -12.87
C GLU A 86 -15.63 12.67 -13.12
N MET A 87 -14.42 12.21 -12.81
CA MET A 87 -13.19 12.92 -13.13
C MET A 87 -13.03 13.14 -14.65
N THR A 88 -13.27 12.12 -15.46
CA THR A 88 -13.20 12.23 -16.92
C THR A 88 -14.22 13.23 -17.44
N ASN A 89 -15.43 13.26 -16.88
CA ASN A 89 -16.48 14.20 -17.27
C ASN A 89 -16.16 15.63 -16.85
N LEU A 90 -15.59 15.83 -15.66
CA LEU A 90 -15.07 17.13 -15.24
C LEU A 90 -14.03 17.61 -16.26
N VAL A 91 -13.08 16.75 -16.63
CA VAL A 91 -12.02 17.12 -17.58
C VAL A 91 -12.56 17.48 -18.96
N LYS A 92 -13.55 16.75 -19.48
CA LYS A 92 -14.14 16.99 -20.80
C LYS A 92 -14.98 18.27 -20.88
N ASN A 93 -15.65 18.66 -19.79
CA ASN A 93 -16.58 19.79 -19.76
C ASN A 93 -15.94 21.11 -19.27
N MET A 94 -14.61 21.15 -19.12
CA MET A 94 -13.87 22.33 -18.68
C MET A 94 -13.96 23.48 -19.69
N LYS A 95 -14.57 24.61 -19.29
CA LYS A 95 -14.53 25.86 -20.08
C LYS A 95 -13.72 27.00 -19.48
N TYR A 96 -13.74 27.30 -18.18
CA TYR A 96 -12.97 28.46 -17.65
C TYR A 96 -12.47 28.39 -16.20
N ASP A 97 -12.78 27.36 -15.39
CA ASP A 97 -12.36 27.30 -13.96
C ASP A 97 -11.66 25.98 -13.60
N PHE A 98 -10.50 25.77 -14.20
CA PHE A 98 -9.75 24.52 -14.09
C PHE A 98 -9.18 24.27 -12.67
N LYS A 99 -8.97 25.32 -11.88
CA LYS A 99 -8.39 25.19 -10.53
C LYS A 99 -9.39 24.65 -9.54
N GLN A 100 -10.60 25.18 -9.55
CA GLN A 100 -11.66 24.73 -8.66
C GLN A 100 -12.05 23.27 -8.95
N GLN A 101 -12.04 22.87 -10.22
CA GLN A 101 -12.33 21.47 -10.58
C GLN A 101 -11.26 20.50 -10.09
N LEU A 102 -9.98 20.88 -10.18
CA LEU A 102 -8.89 20.07 -9.64
C LEU A 102 -9.02 19.87 -8.13
N VAL A 103 -9.43 20.92 -7.40
CA VAL A 103 -9.66 20.85 -5.94
C VAL A 103 -10.84 19.94 -5.63
N ILE A 104 -11.94 20.05 -6.37
CA ILE A 104 -13.09 19.16 -6.21
C ILE A 104 -12.66 17.70 -6.36
N ILE A 105 -11.89 17.38 -7.40
CA ILE A 105 -11.35 16.04 -7.65
C ILE A 105 -10.53 15.55 -6.46
N MET A 106 -9.56 16.35 -6.00
CA MET A 106 -8.63 15.93 -4.96
C MET A 106 -9.31 15.84 -3.58
N GLU A 107 -10.05 16.86 -3.18
CA GLU A 107 -10.64 16.94 -1.84
C GLU A 107 -11.93 16.14 -1.70
N GLN A 108 -12.86 16.26 -2.65
CA GLN A 108 -14.20 15.67 -2.49
C GLN A 108 -14.25 14.19 -2.85
N TRP A 109 -13.47 13.77 -3.84
CA TRP A 109 -13.51 12.40 -4.32
C TRP A 109 -12.38 11.59 -3.71
N LEU A 110 -11.14 11.95 -4.02
CA LEU A 110 -9.98 11.14 -3.68
C LEU A 110 -9.71 11.08 -2.18
N LEU A 111 -9.63 12.23 -1.49
CA LEU A 111 -9.39 12.23 -0.05
C LEU A 111 -10.58 11.67 0.72
N LYS A 112 -11.81 11.95 0.30
CA LYS A 112 -12.99 11.34 0.93
C LYS A 112 -12.97 9.82 0.80
N HIS A 113 -12.63 9.28 -0.37
CA HIS A 113 -12.48 7.85 -0.60
C HIS A 113 -11.42 7.25 0.35
N ILE A 114 -10.22 7.81 0.38
CA ILE A 114 -9.14 7.36 1.29
C ILE A 114 -9.56 7.40 2.76
N LEU A 115 -10.24 8.47 3.17
CA LEU A 115 -10.59 8.70 4.56
C LEU A 115 -11.84 7.91 5.02
N GLN A 116 -12.60 7.33 4.09
CA GLN A 116 -13.88 6.67 4.40
C GLN A 116 -13.89 5.24 3.89
N GLU A 117 -13.77 5.04 2.59
CA GLU A 117 -13.91 3.76 1.92
C GLU A 117 -12.67 2.88 2.17
N ASP A 118 -11.46 3.43 2.04
CA ASP A 118 -10.24 2.63 2.20
C ASP A 118 -10.03 2.18 3.65
N MET A 119 -10.56 2.96 4.59
CA MET A 119 -10.57 2.61 6.01
C MET A 119 -11.47 1.41 6.31
N GLU A 120 -12.39 1.02 5.42
CA GLU A 120 -13.25 -0.15 5.63
C GLU A 120 -12.48 -1.46 5.48
N TYR A 121 -11.65 -1.60 4.44
CA TYR A 121 -10.82 -2.81 4.31
C TYR A 121 -9.66 -2.81 5.32
N ALA A 122 -9.17 -1.64 5.75
CA ALA A 122 -8.20 -1.54 6.83
C ALA A 122 -8.75 -2.15 8.13
N LYS A 123 -9.98 -1.78 8.52
CA LYS A 123 -10.67 -2.36 9.69
C LYS A 123 -10.89 -3.86 9.53
N TYR A 124 -11.31 -4.29 8.33
CA TYR A 124 -11.46 -5.71 8.04
C TYR A 124 -10.16 -6.50 8.26
N CYS A 125 -9.02 -5.96 7.81
CA CYS A 125 -7.71 -6.56 8.06
C CYS A 125 -7.38 -6.67 9.55
N GLU A 126 -7.63 -5.62 10.32
CA GLU A 126 -7.40 -5.61 11.77
C GLU A 126 -8.25 -6.69 12.47
N GLU A 127 -9.55 -6.78 12.16
CA GLU A 127 -10.44 -7.81 12.70
C GLU A 127 -10.00 -9.23 12.32
N MET A 128 -9.55 -9.45 11.08
CA MET A 128 -9.05 -10.76 10.63
C MET A 128 -7.77 -11.15 11.37
N ASN A 129 -6.88 -10.19 11.60
CA ASN A 129 -5.65 -10.43 12.36
C ASN A 129 -5.95 -10.75 13.82
N GLU A 130 -6.86 -10.02 14.46
CA GLU A 130 -7.27 -10.26 15.85
C GLU A 130 -7.86 -11.67 16.02
N LYS A 131 -8.79 -12.06 15.14
CA LYS A 131 -9.39 -13.41 15.12
C LYS A 131 -8.33 -14.51 14.97
N ARG A 132 -7.33 -14.30 14.09
CA ARG A 132 -6.21 -15.24 13.91
C ARG A 132 -5.32 -15.34 15.15
N SER A 133 -5.03 -14.23 15.82
CA SER A 133 -4.26 -14.25 17.07
C SER A 133 -4.99 -15.01 18.18
N ILE A 134 -6.31 -14.81 18.32
CA ILE A 134 -7.12 -15.53 19.31
C ILE A 134 -7.16 -17.03 19.00
N GLN A 135 -7.30 -17.42 17.73
CA GLN A 135 -7.26 -18.83 17.33
C GLN A 135 -5.90 -19.48 17.57
N LYS A 136 -4.79 -18.79 17.32
CA LYS A 136 -3.44 -19.32 17.61
C LYS A 136 -3.22 -19.52 19.12
N VAL A 137 -3.71 -18.58 19.93
CA VAL A 137 -3.65 -18.68 21.39
C VAL A 137 -4.53 -19.84 21.88
N ALA A 138 -5.77 -19.96 21.39
CA ALA A 138 -6.66 -21.07 21.72
C ALA A 138 -6.09 -22.45 21.31
N ALA A 139 -5.50 -22.56 20.10
CA ALA A 139 -4.84 -23.77 19.62
C ALA A 139 -3.58 -24.14 20.44
N SER A 140 -2.90 -23.15 21.02
CA SER A 140 -1.77 -23.39 21.93
C SER A 140 -2.19 -23.97 23.28
N TYR A 141 -3.45 -23.79 23.69
CA TYR A 141 -4.00 -24.37 24.92
C TYR A 141 -4.71 -25.72 24.73
N THR A 142 -4.99 -26.16 23.49
CA THR A 142 -5.64 -27.44 23.22
C THR A 142 -4.68 -28.61 22.94
N ASN A 143 -3.37 -28.38 22.84
CA ASN A 143 -2.36 -29.44 22.70
C ASN A 143 -1.77 -29.87 24.06
N SER A 144 -2.63 -30.20 25.03
CA SER A 144 -2.23 -30.85 26.29
C SER A 144 -2.76 -32.28 26.37
N GLN A 145 -2.46 -33.10 25.37
CA GLN A 145 -2.33 -34.56 25.43
C GLN A 145 -2.00 -35.01 24.00
N ASP A 146 -0.98 -35.86 23.85
CA ASP A 146 -0.48 -36.46 22.61
C ASP A 146 0.54 -35.65 21.79
N ASP A 147 1.72 -35.40 22.36
CA ASP A 147 2.95 -35.45 21.54
C ASP A 147 4.21 -35.69 22.38
N ALA A 148 4.39 -36.95 22.79
CA ALA A 148 5.62 -37.41 23.43
C ALA A 148 6.23 -38.55 22.59
N LEU A 149 6.61 -38.29 21.33
CA LEU A 149 7.42 -39.23 20.53
C LEU A 149 7.94 -38.57 19.24
N LEU A 150 8.81 -37.56 19.32
CA LEU A 150 9.85 -37.23 18.31
C LEU A 150 10.64 -35.98 18.74
N LYS A 151 11.47 -36.13 19.78
CA LYS A 151 12.57 -35.20 20.08
C LYS A 151 13.87 -35.98 20.30
N GLN A 152 14.36 -36.65 19.26
CA GLN A 152 15.76 -37.08 19.20
C GLN A 152 16.29 -37.00 17.76
N SER A 153 16.78 -35.81 17.42
CA SER A 153 17.84 -35.46 16.45
C SER A 153 17.63 -33.96 16.22
N GLU A 154 18.51 -33.03 16.55
CA GLU A 154 19.97 -33.05 16.48
C GLU A 154 20.54 -32.10 17.56
N MET A 155 21.54 -32.58 18.31
CA MET A 155 22.53 -31.72 18.93
C MET A 155 23.89 -32.18 18.42
N VAL A 156 24.41 -31.48 17.42
CA VAL A 156 25.86 -31.40 17.19
C VAL A 156 26.24 -29.93 17.29
N SER A 157 26.82 -29.58 18.43
CA SER A 157 27.52 -28.32 18.63
C SER A 157 28.72 -28.26 17.68
N GLY A 158 28.74 -27.27 16.78
CA GLY A 158 29.82 -27.14 15.81
C GLY A 158 29.92 -25.75 15.19
N LYS A 159 30.78 -24.92 15.80
CA LYS A 159 31.35 -23.65 15.32
C LYS A 159 30.40 -22.45 15.23
N LYS A 160 30.58 -21.54 16.21
CA LYS A 160 30.39 -20.10 16.05
C LYS A 160 31.02 -19.66 14.73
N GLN A 161 30.21 -19.29 13.75
CA GLN A 161 30.62 -18.34 12.74
C GLN A 161 30.08 -16.99 13.18
N GLU A 162 31.00 -16.05 13.38
CA GLU A 162 30.72 -14.65 13.67
C GLU A 162 29.73 -14.12 12.64
N ALA A 163 28.50 -13.84 13.09
CA ALA A 163 27.55 -13.09 12.30
C ALA A 163 28.13 -11.68 12.15
N LYS A 164 28.72 -11.39 10.98
CA LYS A 164 29.04 -10.01 10.59
C LYS A 164 27.75 -9.22 10.71
N LYS A 165 27.75 -8.16 11.55
CA LYS A 165 26.75 -7.08 11.52
C LYS A 165 26.57 -6.68 10.06
N GLY A 166 25.46 -7.06 9.47
CA GLY A 166 25.17 -6.88 8.05
C GLY A 166 23.88 -6.11 7.94
N ILE A 167 23.89 -5.06 7.13
CA ILE A 167 22.66 -4.34 6.77
C ILE A 167 21.77 -5.32 5.98
N MET A 168 20.52 -5.44 6.37
CA MET A 168 19.49 -6.17 5.63
C MET A 168 18.54 -5.17 4.98
N HIS A 169 18.07 -5.47 3.77
CA HIS A 169 17.19 -4.59 3.00
C HIS A 169 15.74 -5.10 3.09
N VAL A 170 14.84 -4.26 3.55
CA VAL A 170 13.42 -4.57 3.72
C VAL A 170 12.66 -4.28 2.42
N TYR A 171 11.87 -5.24 1.97
CA TYR A 171 11.01 -5.15 0.79
C TYR A 171 9.57 -5.50 1.18
N SER A 172 8.57 -4.97 0.46
CA SER A 172 7.15 -5.32 0.66
C SER A 172 6.45 -5.71 -0.64
N CYS A 173 5.55 -6.71 -0.60
CA CYS A 173 4.56 -7.00 -1.65
C CYS A 173 3.28 -6.20 -1.39
N LEU A 174 2.57 -5.86 -2.47
CA LEU A 174 1.20 -5.36 -2.44
C LEU A 174 0.21 -6.22 -1.64
N CYS A 175 0.45 -7.52 -1.50
CA CYS A 175 -0.34 -8.43 -0.65
C CYS A 175 -0.05 -8.28 0.85
N GLY A 176 0.72 -7.27 1.26
CA GLY A 176 1.03 -6.96 2.65
C GLY A 176 2.18 -7.75 3.27
N LYS A 177 2.90 -8.60 2.50
CA LYS A 177 4.05 -9.35 3.01
C LYS A 177 5.35 -8.56 2.94
N THR A 178 6.13 -8.62 4.01
CA THR A 178 7.45 -7.98 4.11
C THR A 178 8.56 -9.04 4.06
N TYR A 179 9.66 -8.71 3.38
CA TYR A 179 10.81 -9.57 3.12
C TYR A 179 12.10 -8.89 3.55
N ASN A 180 12.95 -9.60 4.28
CA ASN A 180 14.29 -9.12 4.64
C ASN A 180 15.31 -9.77 3.69
N ILE A 181 15.95 -8.95 2.86
CA ILE A 181 16.83 -9.39 1.77
C ILE A 181 18.28 -9.03 2.10
N LYS A 182 19.18 -9.99 1.93
CA LYS A 182 20.63 -9.78 2.13
C LYS A 182 21.22 -8.83 1.08
N PRO A 183 22.32 -8.11 1.38
CA PRO A 183 22.97 -7.19 0.43
C PRO A 183 23.30 -7.80 -0.94
N ASP A 184 23.79 -9.04 -0.96
CA ASP A 184 24.16 -9.73 -2.21
C ASP A 184 22.96 -9.96 -3.14
N ILE A 185 21.76 -10.15 -2.57
CA ILE A 185 20.52 -10.33 -3.32
C ILE A 185 19.95 -8.95 -3.68
N HIS A 186 20.00 -7.98 -2.77
CA HIS A 186 19.59 -6.60 -3.04
C HIS A 186 20.34 -5.98 -4.22
N ALA A 187 21.66 -6.15 -4.29
CA ALA A 187 22.48 -5.65 -5.39
C ALA A 187 22.05 -6.22 -6.76
N LYS A 188 21.65 -7.50 -6.81
CA LYS A 188 21.11 -8.14 -8.02
C LYS A 188 19.75 -7.59 -8.40
N ILE A 189 18.90 -7.33 -7.40
CA ILE A 189 17.58 -6.72 -7.64
C ILE A 189 17.73 -5.32 -8.24
N GLN A 190 18.64 -4.51 -7.70
CA GLN A 190 18.93 -3.16 -8.21
C GLN A 190 19.57 -3.19 -9.61
N ALA A 191 20.27 -4.27 -9.97
CA ALA A 191 20.86 -4.45 -11.30
C ALA A 191 19.86 -4.85 -12.40
N GLY A 192 18.57 -5.05 -12.07
CA GLY A 192 17.49 -5.26 -13.03
C GLY A 192 16.66 -6.54 -12.82
N ASP A 193 17.05 -7.41 -11.89
CA ASP A 193 16.31 -8.64 -11.60
C ASP A 193 15.20 -8.36 -10.57
N GLY A 194 14.02 -8.00 -11.05
CA GLY A 194 12.85 -7.84 -10.17
C GLY A 194 12.52 -9.15 -9.43
N VAL A 195 12.40 -9.11 -8.10
CA VAL A 195 11.97 -10.28 -7.31
C VAL A 195 10.46 -10.27 -7.16
N LYS A 196 9.86 -11.44 -7.40
CA LYS A 196 8.43 -11.67 -7.18
C LYS A 196 8.20 -12.25 -5.79
N CYS A 197 7.15 -11.78 -5.14
CA CYS A 197 6.64 -12.36 -3.92
C CYS A 197 6.21 -13.81 -4.16
N GLN A 198 6.48 -14.67 -3.18
CA GLN A 198 6.20 -16.11 -3.29
C GLN A 198 4.71 -16.45 -3.27
N ASP A 199 3.87 -15.55 -2.75
CA ASP A 199 2.44 -15.79 -2.57
C ASP A 199 1.56 -15.07 -3.60
N CYS A 200 1.87 -13.80 -3.85
CA CYS A 200 1.06 -12.93 -4.71
C CYS A 200 1.62 -12.89 -6.15
N THR A 201 2.83 -13.40 -6.39
CA THR A 201 3.60 -13.32 -7.66
C THR A 201 3.86 -11.90 -8.20
N THR A 202 3.46 -10.85 -7.48
CA THR A 202 3.75 -9.46 -7.81
C THR A 202 5.17 -9.08 -7.35
N PHE A 203 5.72 -8.04 -7.97
CA PHE A 203 7.06 -7.57 -7.63
C PHE A 203 7.08 -6.92 -6.26
N ILE A 204 8.04 -7.34 -5.42
CA ILE A 204 8.30 -6.70 -4.14
C ILE A 204 9.06 -5.39 -4.35
N LYS A 205 8.72 -4.36 -3.57
CA LYS A 205 9.33 -3.03 -3.64
C LYS A 205 10.19 -2.78 -2.41
N TYR A 206 11.35 -2.18 -2.62
CA TYR A 206 12.27 -1.80 -1.55
C TYR A 206 11.64 -0.72 -0.65
N ILE A 207 11.87 -0.82 0.65
CA ILE A 207 11.37 0.08 1.69
C ILE A 207 12.54 0.81 2.34
N THR A 208 13.38 0.08 3.06
CA THR A 208 14.41 0.63 3.96
C THR A 208 15.46 -0.42 4.30
N ASP A 209 16.54 0.03 4.89
CA ASP A 209 17.57 -0.81 5.49
C ASP A 209 17.30 -1.02 6.98
N ILE A 210 17.69 -2.19 7.50
CA ILE A 210 17.71 -2.50 8.94
C ILE A 210 19.05 -3.14 9.31
N GLU A 211 19.56 -2.84 10.50
CA GLU A 211 20.74 -3.51 11.03
C GLU A 211 20.35 -4.87 11.62
N ALA A 212 21.08 -5.93 11.24
CA ALA A 212 20.92 -7.29 11.78
C ALA A 212 21.86 -7.56 12.96
#